data_AF-A0A844XV14-F1
#
_entry.id   AF-A0A844XV14-F1
#
_cell.length_a   1.000
_cell.length_b   1.000
_cell.length_c   1.000
_cell.angle_alpha   90.00
_cell.angle_beta   90.00
_cell.angle_gamma   90.00
#
_symmetry.space_group_name_H-M   'P 1'
#
loop_
_entity.id
_entity.type
_entity.pdbx_description
1 polymer ?
#
loop_
_entity_poly.entity_id
_entity_poly.type
_entity_poly.pdbx_seq_one_letter_code
_entity_poly.pdbx_strand_id
1 'polypeptide(L)'
;MASEKTRLDTQQNTDRFLGWVLVALLFCFVAYLVGVYVFWPQEEQELVVHEPLPQDPPKPAKPFIWGTLPVSKPGPSSDKGERQLGGQSPKDSAQAEQRSTPQKLPGTSSEAAPYAFFAGPELEKVKGETVRALKSGDTQIWKTDDQRGYVLVSTPRHDGDRECRQVSYSLFEGPLQSLSPASQWCREGRGQWSPG
;
A
#
# COMPACT_ATOMS: atom_id res chain seq x y z
N MET A 1 64.44 47.49 1.92
CA MET A 1 64.47 46.15 1.27
C MET A 1 63.55 45.11 1.93
N ALA A 2 63.03 45.31 3.15
CA ALA A 2 62.13 44.32 3.80
C ALA A 2 60.68 44.31 3.26
N SER A 3 60.25 45.36 2.54
CA SER A 3 58.85 45.53 2.11
C SER A 3 58.50 44.87 0.77
N GLU A 4 59.49 44.46 -0.04
CA GLU A 4 59.24 43.78 -1.32
C GLU A 4 59.04 42.26 -1.14
N LYS A 5 59.76 41.64 -0.19
CA LYS A 5 59.64 40.20 0.08
C LYS A 5 58.23 39.81 0.53
N THR A 6 57.63 40.60 1.42
CA THR A 6 56.27 40.34 1.92
C THR A 6 55.20 40.43 0.85
N ARG A 7 55.37 41.26 -0.20
CA ARG A 7 54.43 41.31 -1.33
C ARG A 7 54.54 40.10 -2.25
N LEU A 8 55.76 39.63 -2.52
CA LEU A 8 56.00 38.44 -3.35
C LEU A 8 55.50 37.15 -2.67
N ASP A 9 55.72 37.00 -1.37
CA ASP A 9 55.26 35.82 -0.63
C ASP A 9 53.73 35.76 -0.54
N THR A 10 53.07 36.91 -0.41
CA THR A 10 51.59 36.99 -0.39
C THR A 10 51.01 36.61 -1.76
N GLN A 11 51.64 37.07 -2.85
CA GLN A 11 51.20 36.77 -4.21
C GLN A 11 51.33 35.28 -4.56
N GLN A 12 52.46 34.65 -4.21
CA GLN A 12 52.71 33.23 -4.48
C GLN A 12 51.75 32.30 -3.71
N ASN A 13 51.38 32.67 -2.48
CA ASN A 13 50.42 31.91 -1.70
C ASN A 13 48.99 32.07 -2.23
N THR A 14 48.67 33.25 -2.78
CA THR A 14 47.36 33.53 -3.40
C THR A 14 47.15 32.70 -4.67
N ASP A 15 48.18 32.56 -5.51
CA ASP A 15 48.09 31.75 -6.75
C ASP A 15 47.91 30.26 -6.46
N ARG A 16 48.60 29.72 -5.43
CA ARG A 16 48.41 28.32 -5.00
C ARG A 16 47.02 28.12 -4.39
N PHE A 17 46.56 29.07 -3.58
CA PHE A 17 45.23 29.01 -2.97
C PHE A 17 44.13 29.08 -4.04
N LEU A 18 44.27 29.96 -5.03
CA LEU A 18 43.34 30.08 -6.15
C LEU A 18 43.30 28.79 -6.98
N GLY A 19 44.45 28.15 -7.21
CA GLY A 19 44.51 26.84 -7.86
C GLY A 19 43.72 25.77 -7.10
N TRP A 20 43.87 25.67 -5.78
CA TRP A 20 43.12 24.72 -4.95
C TRP A 20 41.62 25.02 -4.90
N VAL A 21 41.26 26.30 -4.86
CA VAL A 21 39.85 26.73 -4.92
C VAL A 21 39.22 26.34 -6.26
N LEU A 22 39.92 26.53 -7.39
CA LEU A 22 39.42 26.13 -8.70
C LEU A 22 39.25 24.60 -8.81
N VAL A 23 40.19 23.82 -8.28
CA VAL A 23 40.08 22.36 -8.25
C VAL A 23 38.88 21.91 -7.40
N ALA A 24 38.67 22.54 -6.24
CA ALA A 24 37.52 22.25 -5.38
C ALA A 24 36.20 22.61 -6.06
N LEU A 25 36.11 23.77 -6.72
CA LEU A 25 34.93 24.18 -7.48
C LEU A 25 34.63 23.23 -8.64
N LEU A 26 35.66 22.78 -9.37
CA LEU A 26 35.49 21.84 -10.46
C LEU A 26 35.01 20.48 -9.95
N PHE A 27 35.52 20.01 -8.81
CA PHE A 27 35.02 18.80 -8.16
C PHE A 27 33.55 18.93 -7.74
N CYS A 28 33.17 20.04 -7.10
CA CYS A 28 31.77 20.32 -6.75
C CYS A 28 30.86 20.37 -7.98
N PHE A 29 31.31 20.98 -9.08
CA PHE A 29 30.55 21.06 -10.33
C PHE A 29 30.34 19.68 -10.96
N VAL A 30 31.37 18.83 -10.99
CA VAL A 30 31.24 17.45 -11.48
C VAL A 30 30.31 16.64 -10.58
N ALA A 31 30.44 16.74 -9.25
CA ALA A 31 29.55 16.06 -8.32
C ALA A 31 28.10 16.52 -8.48
N TYR A 32 27.87 17.82 -8.72
CA TYR A 32 26.56 18.36 -9.03
C TYR A 32 26.00 17.78 -10.33
N LEU A 33 26.77 17.75 -11.42
CA LEU A 33 26.33 17.16 -12.69
C LEU A 33 25.99 15.67 -12.55
N VAL A 34 26.76 14.91 -11.77
CA VAL A 34 26.46 13.50 -11.47
C VAL A 34 25.17 13.38 -10.65
N GLY A 35 25.01 14.21 -9.62
CA GLY A 35 23.78 14.25 -8.83
C GLY A 35 22.56 14.57 -9.70
N VAL A 36 22.68 15.57 -10.57
CA VAL A 36 21.66 15.95 -11.55
C VAL A 36 21.40 14.81 -12.54
N TYR A 37 22.41 14.10 -13.03
CA TYR A 37 22.24 12.97 -13.94
C TYR A 37 21.54 11.77 -13.28
N VAL A 38 21.91 11.44 -12.04
CA VAL A 38 21.32 10.32 -11.29
C VAL A 38 19.90 10.64 -10.82
N PHE A 39 19.63 11.90 -10.45
CA PHE A 39 18.34 12.35 -9.96
C PHE A 39 17.52 13.09 -11.01
N TRP A 40 17.94 13.13 -12.28
CA TRP A 40 17.12 13.71 -13.34
C TRP A 40 15.89 12.82 -13.46
N PRO A 41 14.68 13.32 -13.14
CA PRO A 41 13.48 12.54 -13.33
C PRO A 41 13.35 12.31 -14.84
N GLN A 42 13.41 11.05 -15.25
CA GLN A 42 13.02 10.67 -16.60
C GLN A 42 11.50 10.87 -16.67
N GLU A 43 11.06 12.09 -16.95
CA GLU A 43 9.69 12.35 -17.38
C GLU A 43 9.49 11.55 -18.67
N GLU A 44 8.78 10.44 -18.54
CA GLU A 44 8.30 9.67 -19.66
C GLU A 44 7.50 10.61 -20.56
N GLN A 45 7.94 10.77 -21.80
CA GLN A 45 7.10 11.29 -22.86
C GLN A 45 5.99 10.25 -23.10
N GLU A 46 4.94 10.29 -22.30
CA GLU A 46 3.67 9.66 -22.64
C GLU A 46 3.10 10.48 -23.81
N LEU A 47 3.45 10.06 -25.02
CA LEU A 47 2.81 10.52 -26.25
C LEU A 47 1.35 10.07 -26.20
N VAL A 48 0.50 10.86 -25.54
CA VAL A 48 -0.94 10.71 -25.52
C VAL A 48 -1.44 10.94 -26.94
N VAL A 49 -1.50 9.87 -27.73
CA VAL A 49 -2.31 9.81 -28.94
C VAL A 49 -3.76 9.77 -28.46
N HIS A 50 -4.39 10.94 -28.41
CA HIS A 50 -5.83 11.05 -28.28
C HIS A 50 -6.49 10.45 -29.53
N GLU A 51 -6.84 9.17 -29.48
CA GLU A 51 -7.87 8.59 -30.35
C GLU A 51 -9.23 8.84 -29.67
N PRO A 52 -10.13 9.66 -30.24
CA PRO A 52 -11.42 9.94 -29.62
C PRO A 52 -12.39 8.80 -29.96
N LEU A 53 -12.47 7.79 -29.11
CA LEU A 53 -13.55 6.81 -29.17
C LEU A 53 -14.84 7.38 -28.51
N PRO A 54 -16.03 7.06 -29.05
CA PRO A 54 -17.29 7.71 -28.70
C PRO A 54 -17.65 7.53 -27.22
N GLN A 55 -18.04 8.62 -26.57
CA GLN A 55 -18.58 8.61 -25.22
C GLN A 55 -19.94 7.88 -25.18
N ASP A 56 -19.98 6.73 -24.53
CA ASP A 56 -21.21 6.21 -23.93
C ASP A 56 -21.43 6.85 -22.54
N PRO A 57 -22.68 7.21 -22.16
CA PRO A 57 -22.96 7.97 -20.95
C PRO A 57 -22.69 7.16 -19.64
N PRO A 58 -22.43 7.87 -18.52
CA PRO A 58 -21.90 7.26 -17.30
C PRO A 58 -22.95 6.38 -16.61
N LYS A 59 -22.62 5.09 -16.44
CA LYS A 59 -23.36 4.22 -15.51
C LYS A 59 -22.98 4.58 -14.07
N PRO A 60 -23.95 4.77 -13.15
CA PRO A 60 -23.63 5.05 -11.76
C PRO A 60 -22.92 3.85 -11.11
N ALA A 61 -21.73 4.11 -10.58
CA ALA A 61 -20.91 3.11 -9.91
C ALA A 61 -21.60 2.63 -8.62
N LYS A 62 -21.80 1.31 -8.48
CA LYS A 62 -22.20 0.71 -7.20
C LYS A 62 -21.01 0.77 -6.23
N PRO A 63 -21.22 1.13 -4.95
CA PRO A 63 -20.14 1.18 -3.97
C PRO A 63 -19.61 -0.23 -3.67
N PHE A 64 -18.28 -0.32 -3.58
CA PHE A 64 -17.53 -1.54 -3.29
C PHE A 64 -17.60 -1.85 -1.78
N ILE A 65 -18.06 -3.05 -1.41
CA ILE A 65 -18.21 -3.47 0.00
C ILE A 65 -17.09 -4.47 0.34
N TRP A 66 -16.29 -4.16 1.37
CA TRP A 66 -15.24 -5.04 1.87
C TRP A 66 -15.77 -5.98 2.97
N GLY A 67 -15.65 -7.29 2.74
CA GLY A 67 -15.46 -8.35 3.75
C GLY A 67 -16.58 -8.59 4.79
N THR A 68 -17.39 -9.63 4.58
CA THR A 68 -18.04 -10.40 5.66
C THR A 68 -17.94 -11.89 5.36
N LEU A 69 -17.09 -12.60 6.10
CA LEU A 69 -17.06 -14.06 6.16
C LEU A 69 -18.19 -14.54 7.09
N PRO A 70 -19.07 -15.47 6.69
CA PRO A 70 -19.92 -16.15 7.64
C PRO A 70 -19.15 -17.30 8.33
N VAL A 71 -19.19 -17.27 9.66
CA VAL A 71 -18.75 -18.31 10.60
C VAL A 71 -19.38 -19.66 10.24
N SER A 72 -18.53 -20.67 10.04
CA SER A 72 -18.90 -22.07 9.92
C SER A 72 -19.17 -22.70 11.29
N LYS A 73 -20.33 -23.33 11.47
CA LYS A 73 -20.57 -24.34 12.50
C LYS A 73 -21.37 -25.51 11.91
N PRO A 74 -21.21 -26.73 12.49
CA PRO A 74 -21.15 -27.98 11.75
C PRO A 74 -22.53 -28.63 11.65
N GLY A 75 -22.74 -29.37 10.57
CA GLY A 75 -23.99 -30.10 10.34
C GLY A 75 -24.20 -31.25 11.33
N PRO A 76 -25.40 -31.85 11.28
CA PRO A 76 -25.46 -33.29 11.25
C PRO A 76 -26.38 -33.85 10.17
N SER A 77 -25.87 -34.91 9.55
CA SER A 77 -26.54 -36.10 8.99
C SER A 77 -28.07 -36.12 8.87
N SER A 78 -28.49 -36.34 7.62
CA SER A 78 -29.78 -36.91 7.20
C SER A 78 -30.03 -38.28 7.86
N ASP A 79 -31.23 -38.54 8.40
CA ASP A 79 -32.18 -39.51 7.82
C ASP A 79 -33.37 -39.91 8.74
N LYS A 80 -34.49 -40.16 8.06
CA LYS A 80 -35.63 -41.05 8.37
C LYS A 80 -36.72 -40.65 9.40
N GLY A 81 -37.96 -40.64 8.89
CA GLY A 81 -38.96 -41.61 9.37
C GLY A 81 -40.36 -41.07 9.76
N GLU A 82 -41.35 -41.42 8.93
CA GLU A 82 -42.71 -41.91 9.31
C GLU A 82 -43.79 -41.03 10.00
N ARG A 83 -44.86 -40.78 9.22
CA ARG A 83 -46.29 -41.13 9.47
C ARG A 83 -47.01 -40.66 10.77
N GLN A 84 -48.02 -39.78 10.63
CA GLN A 84 -49.49 -40.07 10.67
C GLN A 84 -50.37 -38.91 11.21
N LEU A 85 -51.49 -38.74 10.50
CA LEU A 85 -52.85 -38.30 10.87
C LEU A 85 -53.10 -36.97 11.61
N GLY A 86 -53.93 -36.15 10.96
CA GLY A 86 -55.17 -35.70 11.60
C GLY A 86 -55.52 -34.21 11.48
N GLY A 87 -56.45 -33.89 10.58
CA GLY A 87 -57.53 -32.96 10.89
C GLY A 87 -57.38 -31.47 10.55
N GLN A 88 -58.14 -31.07 9.52
CA GLN A 88 -58.83 -29.78 9.33
C GLN A 88 -58.05 -28.57 8.79
N SER A 89 -58.48 -28.16 7.59
CA SER A 89 -58.38 -26.81 7.02
C SER A 89 -59.83 -26.39 6.70
N PRO A 90 -60.23 -25.10 6.75
CA PRO A 90 -59.81 -24.14 5.70
C PRO A 90 -59.69 -22.63 6.07
N LYS A 91 -58.82 -21.96 5.29
CA LYS A 91 -58.73 -20.53 4.87
C LYS A 91 -58.40 -19.47 5.93
N ASP A 92 -57.26 -18.77 5.91
CA ASP A 92 -56.59 -17.86 4.92
C ASP A 92 -56.46 -16.51 5.69
N SER A 93 -55.34 -15.81 5.83
CA SER A 93 -54.14 -15.69 4.99
C SER A 93 -52.88 -15.54 5.85
N ALA A 94 -51.86 -16.32 5.51
CA ALA A 94 -50.56 -16.34 6.16
C ALA A 94 -49.53 -15.48 5.41
N GLN A 95 -48.73 -14.82 6.22
CA GLN A 95 -47.34 -14.42 6.04
C GLN A 95 -46.47 -15.57 5.49
N ALA A 96 -45.41 -15.20 4.74
CA ALA A 96 -44.17 -15.93 4.44
C ALA A 96 -43.87 -16.21 2.95
N GLU A 97 -42.86 -15.48 2.49
CA GLU A 97 -41.65 -16.02 1.85
C GLU A 97 -41.79 -16.76 0.50
N GLN A 98 -41.76 -15.98 -0.58
CA GLN A 98 -41.56 -16.50 -1.93
C GLN A 98 -40.10 -16.89 -2.19
N ARG A 99 -39.88 -18.19 -2.06
CA ARG A 99 -38.79 -18.99 -2.63
C ARG A 99 -38.74 -18.80 -4.16
N SER A 100 -37.64 -18.24 -4.68
CA SER A 100 -37.31 -18.26 -6.11
C SER A 100 -36.15 -19.23 -6.35
N THR A 101 -36.41 -20.22 -7.19
CA THR A 101 -35.51 -21.28 -7.67
C THR A 101 -34.23 -20.71 -8.31
N PRO A 102 -33.04 -21.33 -8.14
CA PRO A 102 -31.82 -20.85 -8.80
C PRO A 102 -31.81 -21.25 -10.27
N GLN A 103 -31.75 -20.25 -11.14
CA GLN A 103 -31.44 -20.41 -12.55
C GLN A 103 -29.95 -20.78 -12.67
N LYS A 104 -29.68 -22.00 -13.11
CA LYS A 104 -28.35 -22.54 -13.42
C LYS A 104 -27.75 -21.78 -14.61
N LEU A 105 -26.63 -21.09 -14.40
CA LEU A 105 -25.74 -20.64 -15.48
C LEU A 105 -24.26 -20.70 -15.02
N PRO A 106 -23.34 -20.87 -15.98
CA PRO A 106 -22.16 -21.71 -15.85
C PRO A 106 -21.02 -21.06 -15.06
N GLY A 107 -20.23 -21.91 -14.42
CA GLY A 107 -19.11 -21.50 -13.58
C GLY A 107 -18.12 -20.62 -14.33
N THR A 108 -17.92 -19.42 -13.81
CA THR A 108 -16.64 -18.74 -13.99
C THR A 108 -15.75 -19.25 -12.88
N SER A 109 -15.00 -20.31 -13.18
CA SER A 109 -13.75 -20.59 -12.47
C SER A 109 -12.87 -19.36 -12.72
N SER A 110 -12.94 -18.36 -11.84
CA SER A 110 -11.94 -17.33 -11.78
C SER A 110 -10.72 -17.99 -11.18
N GLU A 111 -9.90 -18.55 -12.06
CA GLU A 111 -8.55 -18.99 -11.78
C GLU A 111 -7.79 -17.75 -11.31
N ALA A 112 -7.80 -17.52 -9.99
CA ALA A 112 -6.95 -16.54 -9.36
C ALA A 112 -5.52 -16.94 -9.67
N ALA A 113 -4.84 -16.11 -10.48
CA ALA A 113 -3.42 -16.27 -10.75
C ALA A 113 -2.67 -16.50 -9.43
N PRO A 114 -1.63 -17.35 -9.40
CA PRO A 114 -0.91 -17.66 -8.17
C PRO A 114 -0.06 -16.44 -7.81
N TYR A 115 -0.66 -15.48 -7.10
CA TYR A 115 0.10 -14.43 -6.44
C TYR A 115 1.00 -15.12 -5.42
N ALA A 116 2.32 -14.91 -5.54
CA ALA A 116 3.25 -15.30 -4.50
C ALA A 116 2.77 -14.69 -3.18
N PHE A 117 2.39 -15.54 -2.22
CA PHE A 117 1.87 -15.11 -0.93
C PHE A 117 3.03 -14.56 -0.10
N PHE A 118 3.21 -13.25 -0.15
CA PHE A 118 4.14 -12.53 0.72
C PHE A 118 3.52 -12.39 2.12
N ALA A 119 4.18 -12.93 3.15
CA ALA A 119 3.68 -12.87 4.52
C ALA A 119 3.82 -11.48 5.17
N GLY A 120 4.67 -10.61 4.61
CA GLY A 120 5.09 -9.34 5.20
C GLY A 120 6.58 -9.34 5.55
N PRO A 121 7.18 -8.15 5.71
CA PRO A 121 8.57 -8.01 6.12
C PRO A 121 8.75 -8.32 7.61
N GLU A 122 10.01 -8.53 8.01
CA GLU A 122 10.36 -8.65 9.43
C GLU A 122 10.09 -7.31 10.15
N LEU A 123 9.16 -7.35 11.11
CA LEU A 123 8.63 -6.15 11.78
C LEU A 123 9.72 -5.25 12.39
N GLU A 124 10.76 -5.82 13.00
CA GLU A 124 11.82 -5.03 13.62
C GLU A 124 12.63 -4.21 12.61
N LYS A 125 12.72 -4.66 11.35
CA LYS A 125 13.43 -3.96 10.28
C LYS A 125 12.62 -2.81 9.68
N VAL A 126 11.30 -2.88 9.74
CA VAL A 126 10.39 -1.88 9.13
C VAL A 126 9.60 -1.07 10.15
N LYS A 127 9.87 -1.25 11.44
CA LYS A 127 9.10 -0.65 12.55
C LYS A 127 9.06 0.87 12.47
N GLY A 128 10.17 1.49 12.06
CA GLY A 128 10.27 2.95 11.93
C GLY A 128 9.33 3.49 10.87
N GLU A 129 9.33 2.88 9.70
CA GLU A 129 8.48 3.19 8.55
C GLU A 129 7.02 2.90 8.87
N THR A 130 6.74 1.78 9.52
CA THR A 130 5.38 1.42 9.95
C THR A 130 4.81 2.43 10.93
N VAL A 131 5.57 2.82 11.96
CA VAL A 131 5.12 3.83 12.92
C VAL A 131 4.97 5.20 12.25
N ARG A 132 5.82 5.55 11.28
CA ARG A 132 5.70 6.79 10.50
C ARG A 132 4.43 6.79 9.65
N ALA A 133 4.12 5.68 8.99
CA ALA A 133 2.89 5.51 8.21
C ALA A 133 1.66 5.62 9.12
N LEU A 134 1.68 4.96 10.28
CA LEU A 134 0.59 5.01 11.25
C LEU A 134 0.35 6.41 11.83
N LYS A 135 1.41 7.20 12.04
CA LYS A 135 1.30 8.58 12.55
C LYS A 135 0.81 9.58 11.51
N SER A 136 1.31 9.48 10.28
CA SER A 136 0.92 10.37 9.17
C SER A 136 -0.43 10.00 8.58
N GLY A 137 -0.74 8.71 8.53
CA GLY A 137 -1.83 8.17 7.72
C GLY A 137 -1.46 8.01 6.24
N ASP A 138 -0.22 8.32 5.87
CA ASP A 138 0.26 8.25 4.49
C ASP A 138 1.05 6.97 4.25
N THR A 139 1.03 6.51 3.01
CA THR A 139 1.88 5.42 2.54
C THR A 139 3.35 5.76 2.72
N GLN A 140 4.13 4.85 3.28
CA GLN A 140 5.58 5.01 3.45
C GLN A 140 6.34 3.97 2.64
N ILE A 141 7.48 4.34 2.08
CA ILE A 141 8.40 3.37 1.48
C ILE A 141 9.17 2.69 2.59
N TRP A 142 9.25 1.35 2.55
CA TRP A 142 10.17 0.57 3.35
C TRP A 142 11.19 -0.13 2.44
N LYS A 143 12.41 -0.25 2.94
CA LYS A 143 13.50 -0.92 2.25
C LYS A 143 14.36 -1.66 3.27
N THR A 144 14.65 -2.91 2.96
CA THR A 144 15.67 -3.74 3.62
C THR A 144 16.75 -4.07 2.58
N ASP A 145 17.77 -4.84 2.97
CA ASP A 145 18.91 -5.17 2.10
C ASP A 145 18.46 -5.83 0.78
N ASP A 146 17.47 -6.73 0.85
CA ASP A 146 17.01 -7.53 -0.30
C ASP A 146 15.60 -7.19 -0.79
N GLN A 147 14.83 -6.39 -0.04
CA GLN A 147 13.41 -6.15 -0.30
C GLN A 147 13.05 -4.68 -0.21
N ARG A 148 12.13 -4.24 -1.07
CA ARG A 148 11.57 -2.89 -1.04
C ARG A 148 10.07 -2.92 -1.27
N GLY A 149 9.37 -1.95 -0.71
CA GLY A 149 7.93 -1.93 -0.80
C GLY A 149 7.29 -0.71 -0.16
N TYR A 150 5.97 -0.77 -0.02
CA TYR A 150 5.18 0.25 0.65
C TYR A 150 4.55 -0.31 1.92
N VAL A 151 4.48 0.52 2.96
CA VAL A 151 3.62 0.33 4.11
C VAL A 151 2.32 1.05 3.81
N LEU A 152 1.23 0.31 3.77
CA LEU A 152 -0.11 0.82 3.50
C LEU A 152 -0.88 0.83 4.81
N VAL A 153 -1.53 1.95 5.11
CA VAL A 153 -2.32 2.12 6.33
C VAL A 153 -3.74 2.51 5.98
N SER A 154 -4.71 1.95 6.70
CA SER A 154 -6.11 2.37 6.54
C SER A 154 -6.37 3.73 7.17
N THR A 155 -7.54 4.28 6.85
CA THR A 155 -8.15 5.34 7.66
C THR A 155 -8.32 4.87 9.11
N PRO A 156 -8.20 5.78 10.08
CA PRO A 156 -8.32 5.43 11.49
C PRO A 156 -9.76 5.10 11.86
N ARG A 157 -9.93 4.05 12.66
CA ARG A 157 -11.17 3.76 13.38
C ARG A 157 -10.96 4.04 14.85
N HIS A 158 -11.90 4.77 15.46
CA HIS A 158 -11.87 5.07 16.88
C HIS A 158 -12.83 4.14 17.61
N ASP A 159 -12.36 3.53 18.69
CA ASP A 159 -13.12 2.71 19.61
C ASP A 159 -12.82 3.20 21.04
N GLY A 160 -13.71 4.04 21.57
CA GLY A 160 -13.44 4.80 22.80
C GLY A 160 -12.19 5.66 22.67
N ASP A 161 -11.23 5.46 23.59
CA ASP A 161 -9.95 6.16 23.61
C ASP A 161 -8.87 5.51 22.72
N ARG A 162 -9.21 4.41 22.04
CA ARG A 162 -8.30 3.68 21.15
C ARG A 162 -8.50 4.10 19.70
N GLU A 163 -7.42 4.44 19.02
CA GLU A 163 -7.38 4.62 17.57
C GLU A 163 -6.70 3.40 16.95
N CYS A 164 -7.39 2.71 16.05
CA CYS A 164 -6.89 1.54 15.35
C CYS A 164 -6.82 1.76 13.83
N ARG A 165 -5.81 1.18 13.19
CA ARG A 165 -5.58 1.18 11.75
C ARG A 165 -5.20 -0.22 11.29
N GLN A 166 -5.57 -0.58 10.08
CA GLN A 166 -5.09 -1.78 9.41
C GLN A 166 -3.79 -1.43 8.68
N VAL A 167 -2.77 -2.27 8.83
CA VAL A 167 -1.45 -2.13 8.21
C VAL A 167 -1.20 -3.33 7.31
N SER A 168 -0.95 -3.09 6.03
CA SER A 168 -0.45 -4.10 5.10
C SER A 168 0.83 -3.63 4.44
N TYR A 169 1.60 -4.57 3.91
CA TYR A 169 2.87 -4.30 3.26
C TYR A 169 2.79 -4.76 1.81
N SER A 170 3.24 -3.92 0.88
CA SER A 170 3.53 -4.37 -0.48
C SER A 170 5.00 -4.76 -0.59
N LEU A 171 5.32 -5.70 -1.47
CA LEU A 171 6.69 -6.05 -1.85
C LEU A 171 6.84 -5.92 -3.37
N PHE A 172 7.93 -5.33 -3.84
CA PHE A 172 8.29 -5.25 -5.25
C PHE A 172 9.30 -6.32 -5.63
N GLU A 173 8.90 -7.24 -6.50
CA GLU A 173 9.74 -8.29 -7.08
C GLU A 173 9.83 -8.06 -8.59
N GLY A 174 10.73 -7.17 -9.01
CA GLY A 174 10.84 -6.75 -10.41
C GLY A 174 9.58 -6.03 -10.89
N PRO A 175 8.88 -6.51 -11.94
CA PRO A 175 7.62 -5.93 -12.40
C PRO A 175 6.41 -6.35 -11.56
N LEU A 176 6.57 -7.30 -10.64
CA LEU A 176 5.47 -7.84 -9.83
C LEU A 176 5.37 -7.10 -8.49
N GLN A 177 4.13 -6.92 -8.04
CA GLN A 177 3.81 -6.44 -6.70
C GLN A 177 3.00 -7.50 -5.96
N SER A 178 3.48 -7.91 -4.79
CA SER A 178 2.75 -8.78 -3.87
C SER A 178 2.30 -8.00 -2.64
N LEU A 179 1.22 -8.45 -2.00
CA LEU A 179 0.61 -7.78 -0.86
C LEU A 179 0.53 -8.74 0.32
N SER A 180 0.93 -8.26 1.50
CA SER A 180 0.77 -9.00 2.75
C SER A 180 -0.67 -8.97 3.24
N PRO A 181 -1.06 -9.93 4.08
CA PRO A 181 -2.25 -9.79 4.92
C PRO A 181 -2.19 -8.49 5.73
N ALA A 182 -3.36 -7.93 6.02
CA ALA A 182 -3.48 -6.77 6.89
C ALA A 182 -3.39 -7.19 8.36
N SER A 183 -2.64 -6.42 9.15
CA SER A 183 -2.52 -6.56 10.60
C SER A 183 -3.13 -5.34 11.27
N GLN A 184 -3.83 -5.54 12.38
CA GLN A 184 -4.41 -4.44 13.14
C GLN A 184 -3.34 -3.81 14.04
N TRP A 185 -3.27 -2.49 14.05
CA TRP A 185 -2.45 -1.70 14.96
C TRP A 185 -3.33 -0.73 15.70
N CYS A 186 -3.11 -0.57 17.00
CA CYS A 186 -3.86 0.37 17.81
C CYS A 186 -2.93 1.22 18.67
N ARG A 187 -3.39 2.43 18.99
CA ARG A 187 -2.82 3.29 20.03
C ARG A 187 -3.93 3.75 20.96
N GLU A 188 -3.59 4.02 22.20
CA GLU A 188 -4.50 4.66 23.17
C GLU A 188 -4.08 6.11 23.36
N GLY A 189 -4.96 7.06 23.06
CA GLY A 189 -4.66 8.49 23.07
C GLY A 189 -3.40 8.86 22.26
N ARG A 190 -2.42 9.49 22.94
CA ARG A 190 -1.11 9.85 22.35
C ARG A 190 -0.02 8.78 22.57
N GLY A 191 -0.41 7.58 22.99
CA GLY A 191 0.49 6.47 23.25
C GLY A 191 1.19 5.93 22.00
N GLN A 192 1.99 4.89 22.21
CA GLN A 192 2.71 4.20 21.15
C GLN A 192 1.74 3.32 20.35
N TRP A 193 1.92 3.28 19.04
CA TRP A 193 1.25 2.30 18.19
C TRP A 193 1.80 0.90 18.46
N SER A 194 0.92 -0.05 18.71
CA SER A 194 1.24 -1.46 18.92
C SER A 194 0.38 -2.35 18.03
N PRO A 195 0.92 -3.49 17.55
CA PRO A 195 0.09 -4.50 16.90
C PRO A 195 -0.95 -5.04 17.89
N GLY A 196 -2.17 -5.24 17.40
CA GLY A 196 -3.32 -5.73 18.16
C GLY A 196 -3.53 -7.23 18.04
#